data_AF-A0A4S9YIM3-F1
#
_entry.id   AF-A0A4S9YIM3-F1
#
_cell.length_a   1.000
_cell.length_b   1.000
_cell.length_c   1.000
_cell.angle_alpha   90.00
_cell.angle_beta   90.00
_cell.angle_gamma   90.00
#
_symmetry.space_group_name_H-M   'P 1'
#
loop_
_entity.id
_entity.type
_entity.pdbx_description
1 polymer ?
#
loop_
_entity_poly.entity_id
_entity_poly.type
_entity_poly.pdbx_seq_one_letter_code
_entity_poly.pdbx_strand_id
1 'polypeptide(L)'
;MLQRYAAVGDKLDTESPVVLWIANGDSWAWLSDYRPLNIPDCPTYNDYREGFAQFVEYGMTYGANLVAQGLDAIKANFDSKQIAWARALQDFGDHASSCAPQTTGQDRNERFFFFMKWFQPSCPDPSGTNCDTVDLVDAPHDNGQMFHSAAGLARLFTDNFYGDNSRAYDFGYPRKQQGDDPFPDPSLANTPGTSNYNTYAGGLTYQGCWTDQAPTTAQALSTLLYDNSNNTIEACTSGCADSGYKVAGMSDATKCWCGNEVSSASAILTVDMQCKSPCPGNTAQICGGIQRLSLFSSGYPTFV
;
A
#
# COMPACT_ATOMS: atom_id res chain seq x y z
N MET A 1 -10.10 -14.28 2.90
CA MET A 1 -10.06 -15.75 3.00
C MET A 1 -9.06 -16.39 2.02
N LEU A 2 -9.05 -16.04 0.73
CA LEU A 2 -8.16 -16.67 -0.27
C LEU A 2 -6.65 -16.57 0.08
N GLN A 3 -6.19 -15.42 0.59
CA GLN A 3 -4.80 -15.23 1.02
C GLN A 3 -4.34 -16.23 2.09
N ARG A 4 -5.22 -16.63 3.00
CA ARG A 4 -4.89 -17.65 4.01
C ARG A 4 -4.77 -19.03 3.40
N TYR A 5 -5.61 -19.36 2.41
CA TYR A 5 -5.45 -20.60 1.64
C TYR A 5 -4.15 -20.60 0.82
N ALA A 6 -3.75 -19.45 0.27
CA ALA A 6 -2.43 -19.32 -0.34
C ALA A 6 -1.30 -19.56 0.69
N ALA A 7 -1.45 -19.01 1.90
CA ALA A 7 -0.45 -19.10 2.96
C ALA A 7 -0.26 -20.51 3.52
N VAL A 8 -1.34 -21.18 3.92
CA VAL A 8 -1.27 -22.45 4.65
C VAL A 8 -1.86 -23.63 3.90
N GLY A 9 -2.44 -23.40 2.72
CA GLY A 9 -3.01 -24.46 1.91
C GLY A 9 -1.94 -25.32 1.26
N ASP A 10 -2.28 -26.59 1.08
CA ASP A 10 -1.44 -27.60 0.47
C ASP A 10 -1.13 -27.25 -0.99
N LYS A 11 0.02 -27.72 -1.47
CA LYS A 11 0.32 -27.69 -2.90
C LYS A 11 -0.64 -28.62 -3.63
N LEU A 12 -1.31 -28.09 -4.64
CA LEU A 12 -2.19 -28.87 -5.50
C LEU A 12 -1.32 -29.64 -6.51
N ASP A 13 -1.51 -30.95 -6.62
CA ASP A 13 -0.83 -31.80 -7.59
C ASP A 13 -1.59 -31.76 -8.93
N THR A 14 -1.58 -30.59 -9.56
CA THR A 14 -2.30 -30.34 -10.82
C THR A 14 -1.36 -30.41 -12.02
N GLU A 15 -1.85 -30.98 -13.12
CA GLU A 15 -1.12 -30.97 -14.40
C GLU A 15 -1.04 -29.55 -14.99
N SER A 16 -2.11 -28.76 -14.82
CA SER A 16 -2.16 -27.36 -15.24
C SER A 16 -1.63 -26.43 -14.13
N PRO A 17 -0.86 -25.39 -14.47
CA PRO A 17 -0.47 -24.36 -13.51
C PRO A 17 -1.70 -23.69 -12.88
N VAL A 18 -1.66 -23.50 -11.56
CA VAL A 18 -2.68 -22.75 -10.81
C VAL A 18 -2.13 -21.38 -10.46
N VAL A 19 -2.90 -20.33 -10.77
CA VAL A 19 -2.65 -18.97 -10.34
C VAL A 19 -3.74 -18.55 -9.38
N LEU A 20 -3.35 -18.00 -8.23
CA LEU A 20 -4.29 -17.44 -7.26
C LEU A 20 -4.47 -15.96 -7.53
N TRP A 21 -5.69 -15.51 -7.82
CA TRP A 21 -5.98 -14.09 -7.97
C TRP A 21 -6.52 -13.52 -6.66
N ILE A 22 -5.69 -12.73 -5.96
CA ILE A 22 -5.95 -12.28 -4.59
C ILE A 22 -6.13 -10.77 -4.58
N ALA A 23 -7.37 -10.33 -4.38
CA ALA A 23 -7.71 -8.92 -4.27
C ALA A 23 -7.62 -8.40 -2.83
N ASN A 24 -7.12 -7.17 -2.66
CA ASN A 24 -7.06 -6.41 -1.41
C ASN A 24 -6.67 -7.30 -0.23
N GLY A 25 -5.45 -7.82 -0.26
CA GLY A 25 -4.82 -8.50 0.87
C GLY A 25 -4.92 -7.65 2.12
N ASP A 26 -5.98 -7.86 2.88
CA ASP A 26 -6.20 -7.29 4.20
C ASP A 26 -5.31 -8.08 5.19
N SER A 27 -5.26 -7.70 6.46
CA SER A 27 -4.37 -8.35 7.43
C SER A 27 -4.64 -9.86 7.66
N TRP A 28 -5.55 -10.49 6.92
CA TRP A 28 -6.02 -11.86 7.12
C TRP A 28 -4.95 -12.96 7.05
N ALA A 29 -3.75 -12.64 6.56
CA ALA A 29 -2.58 -13.52 6.58
C ALA A 29 -1.30 -12.69 6.41
N TRP A 30 -0.98 -11.83 7.39
CA TRP A 30 0.29 -11.11 7.37
C TRP A 30 1.44 -12.08 7.67
N LEU A 31 2.29 -12.33 6.69
CA LEU A 31 3.36 -13.33 6.73
C LEU A 31 4.67 -12.76 7.31
N SER A 32 4.54 -11.93 8.34
CA SER A 32 5.65 -11.29 9.06
C SER A 32 5.19 -10.98 10.48
N ASP A 33 6.11 -10.82 11.41
CA ASP A 33 5.81 -10.20 12.72
C ASP A 33 6.00 -8.68 12.67
N TYR A 34 6.73 -8.18 11.65
CA TYR A 34 6.84 -6.74 11.41
C TYR A 34 5.48 -6.17 10.99
N ARG A 35 5.11 -5.02 11.56
CA ARG A 35 3.95 -4.23 11.14
C ARG A 35 4.41 -2.78 10.92
N PRO A 36 3.99 -2.15 9.81
CA PRO A 36 4.40 -0.79 9.48
C PRO A 36 3.85 0.25 10.46
N LEU A 37 2.68 0.03 11.07
CA LEU A 37 2.03 1.00 11.95
C LEU A 37 2.00 0.52 13.42
N ASN A 38 1.18 1.15 14.26
CA ASN A 38 1.24 1.06 15.72
C ASN A 38 0.89 -0.35 16.26
N ILE A 39 1.90 -1.07 16.75
CA ILE A 39 1.78 -2.41 17.39
C ILE A 39 1.48 -2.35 18.89
N PRO A 40 2.09 -1.46 19.72
CA PRO A 40 1.92 -1.46 21.18
C PRO A 40 0.48 -1.53 21.69
N ASP A 41 -0.48 -0.94 20.97
CA ASP A 41 -1.89 -0.91 21.35
C ASP A 41 -2.68 -2.16 20.90
N CYS A 42 -2.01 -3.16 20.31
CA CYS A 42 -2.63 -4.36 19.79
C CYS A 42 -1.81 -5.63 20.10
N PRO A 43 -1.86 -6.18 21.33
CA PRO A 43 -1.07 -7.37 21.68
C PRO A 43 -1.45 -8.63 20.90
N THR A 44 -2.67 -8.68 20.36
CA THR A 44 -3.21 -9.81 19.58
C THR A 44 -3.03 -9.62 18.07
N TYR A 45 -2.18 -8.68 17.63
CA TYR A 45 -2.03 -8.31 16.22
C TYR A 45 -1.60 -9.47 15.30
N ASN A 46 -1.03 -10.52 15.89
CA ASN A 46 -0.54 -11.70 15.18
C ASN A 46 -1.37 -12.96 15.46
N ASP A 47 -2.44 -12.86 16.25
CA ASP A 47 -3.31 -14.00 16.55
C ASP A 47 -4.10 -14.43 15.32
N TYR A 48 -4.78 -15.57 15.42
CA TYR A 48 -5.64 -16.09 14.37
C TYR A 48 -6.62 -15.04 13.82
N ARG A 49 -6.93 -15.19 12.52
CA ARG A 49 -7.50 -14.24 11.56
C ARG A 49 -6.51 -13.27 10.99
N GLU A 50 -5.72 -12.53 11.79
CA GLU A 50 -4.81 -11.51 11.26
C GLU A 50 -3.31 -11.89 11.28
N GLY A 51 -3.01 -13.06 11.84
CA GLY A 51 -1.70 -13.69 11.79
C GLY A 51 -1.80 -15.21 11.99
N PHE A 52 -0.78 -15.79 12.61
CA PHE A 52 -0.64 -17.24 12.78
C PHE A 52 -0.39 -17.68 14.23
N ALA A 53 -0.29 -16.73 15.17
CA ALA A 53 -0.30 -17.06 16.60
C ALA A 53 -1.66 -17.58 17.03
N GLN A 54 -1.69 -18.40 18.09
CA GLN A 54 -2.92 -18.98 18.65
C GLN A 54 -3.80 -19.73 17.62
N PHE A 55 -3.25 -20.15 16.48
CA PHE A 55 -4.01 -20.67 15.33
C PHE A 55 -5.00 -21.78 15.69
N VAL A 56 -4.54 -22.78 16.46
CA VAL A 56 -5.37 -23.91 16.90
C VAL A 56 -6.29 -23.57 18.06
N GLU A 57 -5.93 -22.58 18.90
CA GLU A 57 -6.73 -22.14 20.05
C GLU A 57 -8.05 -21.50 19.61
N TYR A 58 -8.05 -20.87 18.44
CA TYR A 58 -9.26 -20.36 17.77
C TYR A 58 -9.99 -21.41 16.92
N GLY A 59 -9.64 -22.69 17.03
CA GLY A 59 -10.35 -23.80 16.39
C GLY A 59 -9.97 -24.07 14.93
N MET A 60 -8.91 -23.46 14.39
CA MET A 60 -8.45 -23.78 13.05
C MET A 60 -7.51 -24.98 13.01
N THR A 61 -7.89 -25.96 12.19
CA THR A 61 -7.15 -27.21 12.02
C THR A 61 -6.52 -27.33 10.64
N TYR A 62 -7.08 -26.66 9.63
CA TYR A 62 -6.54 -26.68 8.26
C TYR A 62 -5.17 -26.00 8.20
N GLY A 63 -4.15 -26.71 7.70
CA GLY A 63 -2.78 -26.20 7.64
C GLY A 63 -2.07 -26.11 9.00
N ALA A 64 -2.65 -26.63 10.09
CA ALA A 64 -2.07 -26.52 11.44
C ALA A 64 -0.66 -27.13 11.55
N ASN A 65 -0.38 -28.22 10.82
CA ASN A 65 0.97 -28.82 10.78
C ASN A 65 2.01 -27.89 10.14
N LEU A 66 1.62 -27.12 9.12
CA LEU A 66 2.49 -26.15 8.47
C LEU A 66 2.68 -24.92 9.37
N VAL A 67 1.59 -24.44 9.99
CA VAL A 67 1.66 -23.34 10.97
C VAL A 67 2.56 -23.69 12.15
N ALA A 68 2.51 -24.93 12.64
CA ALA A 68 3.37 -25.42 13.72
C ALA A 68 4.87 -25.48 13.34
N GLN A 69 5.20 -25.49 12.04
CA GLN A 69 6.59 -25.40 11.57
C GLN A 69 7.13 -23.95 11.59
N GLY A 70 6.27 -22.96 11.86
CA GLY A 70 6.65 -21.57 11.99
C GLY A 70 6.55 -20.77 10.69
N LEU A 71 6.76 -19.45 10.82
CA LEU A 71 6.49 -18.48 9.77
C LEU A 71 7.30 -18.71 8.48
N ASP A 72 8.55 -19.14 8.61
CA ASP A 72 9.42 -19.41 7.46
C ASP A 72 8.86 -20.54 6.57
N ALA A 73 8.28 -21.57 7.18
CA ALA A 73 7.65 -22.67 6.46
C ALA A 73 6.37 -22.20 5.73
N ILE A 74 5.57 -21.34 6.39
CA ILE A 74 4.38 -20.72 5.78
C ILE A 74 4.81 -19.84 4.60
N LYS A 75 5.85 -19.02 4.75
CA LYS A 75 6.38 -18.17 3.69
C LYS A 75 6.91 -19.00 2.53
N ALA A 76 7.67 -20.06 2.78
CA ALA A 76 8.14 -20.96 1.72
C ALA A 76 6.98 -21.63 0.97
N ASN A 77 5.91 -22.03 1.68
CA ASN A 77 4.70 -22.58 1.07
C ASN A 77 3.96 -21.53 0.22
N PHE A 78 3.90 -20.28 0.69
CA PHE A 78 3.29 -19.16 -0.02
C PHE A 78 4.07 -18.83 -1.30
N ASP A 79 5.39 -18.64 -1.18
CA ASP A 79 6.31 -18.30 -2.27
C ASP A 79 6.46 -19.46 -3.29
N SER A 80 5.99 -20.67 -2.96
CA SER A 80 5.91 -21.80 -3.91
C SER A 80 4.70 -21.75 -4.85
N LYS A 81 3.78 -20.81 -4.62
CA LYS A 81 2.57 -20.60 -5.43
C LYS A 81 2.76 -19.36 -6.28
N GLN A 82 1.96 -19.25 -7.32
CA GLN A 82 1.92 -18.07 -8.16
C GLN A 82 0.68 -17.24 -7.84
N ILE A 83 0.89 -15.94 -7.62
CA ILE A 83 -0.16 -15.03 -7.18
C ILE A 83 -0.27 -13.84 -8.13
N ALA A 84 -1.46 -13.64 -8.68
CA ALA A 84 -1.83 -12.38 -9.28
C ALA A 84 -2.51 -11.54 -8.20
N TRP A 85 -1.87 -10.46 -7.77
CA TRP A 85 -2.41 -9.54 -6.78
C TRP A 85 -3.33 -8.53 -7.45
N ALA A 86 -4.40 -8.13 -6.77
CA ALA A 86 -5.27 -7.07 -7.27
C ALA A 86 -5.56 -6.03 -6.20
N ARG A 87 -5.40 -4.75 -6.54
CA ARG A 87 -5.68 -3.61 -5.67
C ARG A 87 -6.87 -2.84 -6.20
N ALA A 88 -7.93 -2.75 -5.41
CA ALA A 88 -9.04 -1.86 -5.72
C ALA A 88 -8.67 -0.43 -5.29
N LEU A 89 -8.55 0.48 -6.26
CA LEU A 89 -8.04 1.83 -6.03
C LEU A 89 -9.00 2.73 -5.26
N GLN A 90 -10.29 2.38 -5.17
CA GLN A 90 -11.30 3.15 -4.45
C GLN A 90 -11.81 2.45 -3.16
N ASP A 91 -11.19 1.34 -2.75
CA ASP A 91 -11.56 0.61 -1.52
C ASP A 91 -10.88 1.21 -0.28
N PHE A 92 -11.38 2.37 0.15
CA PHE A 92 -10.99 3.04 1.40
C PHE A 92 -11.77 2.54 2.63
N GLY A 93 -12.45 1.39 2.50
CA GLY A 93 -13.26 0.85 3.58
C GLY A 93 -12.40 0.23 4.69
N ASP A 94 -12.90 0.31 5.91
CA ASP A 94 -12.39 -0.47 7.04
C ASP A 94 -13.54 -1.22 7.71
N HIS A 95 -13.46 -2.55 7.71
CA HIS A 95 -14.37 -3.42 8.47
C HIS A 95 -13.58 -4.31 9.43
N ALA A 96 -12.46 -3.80 9.95
CA ALA A 96 -11.66 -4.46 10.95
C ALA A 96 -12.52 -4.86 12.17
N SER A 97 -12.51 -6.16 12.50
CA SER A 97 -13.17 -6.69 13.70
C SER A 97 -12.24 -6.76 14.92
N SER A 98 -10.97 -6.41 14.75
CA SER A 98 -9.93 -6.40 15.78
C SER A 98 -9.03 -5.16 15.58
N CYS A 99 -8.05 -4.97 16.47
CA CYS A 99 -7.02 -3.93 16.35
C CYS A 99 -5.90 -4.29 15.35
N ALA A 100 -5.85 -5.55 14.92
CA ALA A 100 -4.74 -6.07 14.14
C ALA A 100 -4.63 -5.44 12.74
N PRO A 101 -5.72 -5.22 11.98
CA PRO A 101 -5.64 -4.60 10.66
C PRO A 101 -5.03 -3.18 10.70
N GLN A 102 -5.28 -2.41 11.76
CA GLN A 102 -4.77 -1.05 11.96
C GLN A 102 -3.25 -1.01 12.13
N THR A 103 -2.64 -2.12 12.54
CA THR A 103 -1.17 -2.24 12.58
C THR A 103 -0.54 -2.29 11.18
N THR A 104 -1.32 -2.65 10.16
CA THR A 104 -0.85 -2.83 8.77
C THR A 104 -1.27 -1.71 7.82
N GLY A 105 -2.19 -0.84 8.22
CA GLY A 105 -2.74 0.24 7.40
C GLY A 105 -4.10 0.72 7.93
N GLN A 106 -4.43 1.99 7.72
CA GLN A 106 -5.72 2.58 8.14
C GLN A 106 -6.90 2.03 7.35
N ASP A 107 -6.74 1.71 6.06
CA ASP A 107 -7.77 1.08 5.24
C ASP A 107 -7.20 -0.01 4.34
N ARG A 108 -8.06 -0.73 3.64
CA ARG A 108 -7.64 -1.84 2.75
C ARG A 108 -6.69 -1.41 1.65
N ASN A 109 -6.86 -0.19 1.11
CA ASN A 109 -6.03 0.32 0.05
C ASN A 109 -4.59 0.57 0.51
N GLU A 110 -4.41 1.13 1.72
CA GLU A 110 -3.11 1.31 2.35
C GLU A 110 -2.51 -0.01 2.85
N ARG A 111 -3.30 -0.92 3.43
CA ARG A 111 -2.83 -2.24 3.85
C ARG A 111 -2.23 -3.02 2.68
N PHE A 112 -2.89 -2.97 1.53
CA PHE A 112 -2.37 -3.58 0.32
C PHE A 112 -1.04 -2.92 -0.09
N PHE A 113 -0.94 -1.59 -0.07
CA PHE A 113 0.31 -0.90 -0.40
C PHE A 113 1.48 -1.37 0.48
N PHE A 114 1.29 -1.45 1.79
CA PHE A 114 2.31 -1.95 2.70
C PHE A 114 2.60 -3.44 2.50
N PHE A 115 1.56 -4.23 2.22
CA PHE A 115 1.71 -5.65 1.93
C PHE A 115 2.61 -5.86 0.71
N MET A 116 2.37 -5.18 -0.39
CA MET A 116 3.17 -5.30 -1.62
C MET A 116 4.59 -4.76 -1.47
N LYS A 117 4.79 -3.73 -0.65
CA LYS A 117 6.13 -3.22 -0.34
C LYS A 117 6.98 -4.27 0.38
N TRP A 118 6.34 -5.11 1.20
CA TRP A 118 6.98 -6.21 1.91
C TRP A 118 7.09 -7.49 1.07
N PHE A 119 6.01 -7.86 0.38
CA PHE A 119 5.95 -8.93 -0.61
C PHE A 119 6.09 -8.33 -2.00
N GLN A 120 7.31 -7.94 -2.36
CA GLN A 120 7.60 -7.41 -3.68
C GLN A 120 7.36 -8.51 -4.72
N PRO A 121 6.34 -8.38 -5.58
CA PRO A 121 6.11 -9.34 -6.64
C PRO A 121 7.30 -9.30 -7.59
N SER A 122 7.74 -10.47 -8.03
CA SER A 122 8.85 -10.59 -8.97
C SER A 122 8.33 -11.06 -10.31
N CYS A 123 8.21 -10.17 -11.29
CA CYS A 123 7.70 -10.58 -12.60
C CYS A 123 8.11 -9.70 -13.80
N PRO A 124 9.35 -9.85 -14.30
CA PRO A 124 9.73 -9.28 -15.59
C PRO A 124 8.99 -9.90 -16.79
N ASP A 125 8.53 -11.15 -16.67
CA ASP A 125 7.80 -11.89 -17.71
C ASP A 125 6.74 -12.82 -17.09
N PRO A 126 5.44 -12.49 -17.21
CA PRO A 126 4.34 -13.22 -16.56
C PRO A 126 4.15 -14.67 -17.04
N SER A 127 4.77 -15.06 -18.16
CA SER A 127 4.74 -16.45 -18.64
C SER A 127 5.67 -17.39 -17.86
N GLY A 128 6.59 -16.83 -17.07
CA GLY A 128 7.53 -17.59 -16.24
C GLY A 128 6.91 -18.29 -15.03
N THR A 129 7.66 -19.22 -14.45
CA THR A 129 7.31 -19.85 -13.16
C THR A 129 7.58 -18.92 -11.99
N ASN A 130 6.74 -18.95 -10.95
CA ASN A 130 6.84 -18.12 -9.74
C ASN A 130 6.81 -16.60 -10.04
N CYS A 131 5.91 -16.21 -10.96
CA CYS A 131 5.78 -14.83 -11.40
C CYS A 131 4.55 -14.17 -10.76
N ASP A 132 4.79 -13.36 -9.73
CA ASP A 132 3.71 -12.64 -9.07
C ASP A 132 3.46 -11.30 -9.77
N THR A 133 2.20 -11.00 -10.06
CA THR A 133 1.77 -9.79 -10.82
C THR A 133 0.92 -8.87 -9.96
N VAL A 134 0.76 -7.60 -10.34
CA VAL A 134 -0.06 -6.61 -9.64
C VAL A 134 -1.03 -5.89 -10.56
N ASP A 135 -2.32 -6.13 -10.34
CA ASP A 135 -3.40 -5.48 -11.05
C ASP A 135 -3.94 -4.31 -10.22
N LEU A 136 -3.78 -3.08 -10.70
CA LEU A 136 -4.47 -1.92 -10.13
C LEU A 136 -5.82 -1.76 -10.84
N VAL A 137 -6.89 -1.93 -10.09
CA VAL A 137 -8.26 -1.92 -10.61
C VAL A 137 -9.01 -0.72 -10.05
N ASP A 138 -9.55 0.11 -10.94
CA ASP A 138 -10.36 1.26 -10.56
C ASP A 138 -11.77 0.82 -10.12
N ALA A 139 -11.86 0.30 -8.89
CA ALA A 139 -13.08 -0.22 -8.30
C ALA A 139 -13.18 0.14 -6.81
N PRO A 140 -14.40 0.29 -6.28
CA PRO A 140 -14.65 0.34 -4.84
C PRO A 140 -14.56 -1.08 -4.24
N HIS A 141 -15.07 -1.28 -3.03
CA HIS A 141 -15.22 -2.60 -2.41
C HIS A 141 -16.31 -3.46 -3.10
N ASP A 142 -16.10 -3.82 -4.37
CA ASP A 142 -17.08 -4.52 -5.20
C ASP A 142 -16.42 -5.62 -6.05
N ASN A 143 -16.80 -6.88 -5.77
CA ASN A 143 -16.26 -8.04 -6.47
C ASN A 143 -16.67 -8.05 -7.96
N GLY A 144 -17.89 -7.63 -8.29
CA GLY A 144 -18.39 -7.65 -9.67
C GLY A 144 -17.61 -6.70 -10.56
N GLN A 145 -17.30 -5.50 -10.08
CA GLN A 145 -16.46 -4.55 -10.79
C GLN A 145 -15.02 -5.06 -10.96
N MET A 146 -14.46 -5.71 -9.93
CA MET A 146 -13.16 -6.36 -10.03
C MET A 146 -13.17 -7.43 -11.14
N PHE A 147 -14.14 -8.35 -11.13
CA PHE A 147 -14.23 -9.43 -12.13
C PHE A 147 -14.50 -8.92 -13.56
N HIS A 148 -15.25 -7.83 -13.71
CA HIS A 148 -15.51 -7.21 -15.02
C HIS A 148 -14.39 -6.29 -15.52
N SER A 149 -13.38 -6.01 -14.69
CA SER A 149 -12.22 -5.23 -15.12
C SER A 149 -11.41 -6.00 -16.17
N ALA A 150 -10.58 -5.27 -16.95
CA ALA A 150 -9.68 -5.89 -17.92
C ALA A 150 -8.76 -6.93 -17.26
N ALA A 151 -8.28 -6.65 -16.04
CA ALA A 151 -7.51 -7.58 -15.23
C ALA A 151 -8.32 -8.84 -14.88
N GLY A 152 -9.51 -8.68 -14.31
CA GLY A 152 -10.34 -9.81 -13.89
C GLY A 152 -10.74 -10.72 -15.05
N LEU A 153 -11.10 -10.13 -16.19
CA LEU A 153 -11.38 -10.87 -17.41
C LEU A 153 -10.14 -11.62 -17.92
N ALA A 154 -8.97 -10.99 -17.84
CA ALA A 154 -7.72 -11.63 -18.25
C ALA A 154 -7.38 -12.83 -17.36
N ARG A 155 -7.34 -12.61 -16.03
CA ARG A 155 -6.96 -13.63 -15.04
C ARG A 155 -7.92 -14.83 -15.04
N LEU A 156 -9.20 -14.62 -15.32
CA LEU A 156 -10.20 -15.69 -15.31
C LEU A 156 -10.32 -16.44 -16.63
N PHE A 157 -10.21 -15.76 -17.77
CA PHE A 157 -10.66 -16.31 -19.04
C PHE A 157 -9.60 -16.37 -20.14
N THR A 158 -8.58 -15.51 -20.10
CA THR A 158 -7.62 -15.44 -21.22
C THR A 158 -6.23 -15.92 -20.83
N ASP A 159 -5.82 -15.74 -19.57
CA ASP A 159 -4.54 -16.23 -19.09
C ASP A 159 -4.46 -17.76 -19.26
N ASN A 160 -3.44 -18.20 -19.97
CA ASN A 160 -3.15 -19.59 -20.29
C ASN A 160 -4.31 -20.33 -20.97
N PHE A 161 -5.20 -19.63 -21.68
CA PHE A 161 -6.38 -20.24 -22.30
C PHE A 161 -6.04 -21.39 -23.26
N TYR A 162 -4.92 -21.29 -23.98
CA TYR A 162 -4.44 -22.31 -24.92
C TYR A 162 -3.45 -23.32 -24.30
N GLY A 163 -3.14 -23.21 -23.00
CA GLY A 163 -2.14 -24.06 -22.35
C GLY A 163 -0.68 -23.75 -22.76
N ASP A 164 -0.42 -22.59 -23.35
CA ASP A 164 0.90 -22.15 -23.82
C ASP A 164 1.66 -21.27 -22.81
N ASN A 165 1.13 -21.14 -21.60
CA ASN A 165 1.59 -20.25 -20.53
C ASN A 165 1.55 -18.76 -20.86
N SER A 166 0.89 -18.34 -21.94
CA SER A 166 0.69 -16.92 -22.22
C SER A 166 -0.15 -16.26 -21.13
N ARG A 167 0.31 -15.14 -20.58
CA ARG A 167 -0.37 -14.42 -19.50
C ARG A 167 -0.22 -12.92 -19.68
N ALA A 168 -1.22 -12.18 -19.25
CA ALA A 168 -1.17 -10.74 -19.26
C ALA A 168 -0.11 -10.22 -18.27
N TYR A 169 0.56 -9.13 -18.66
CA TYR A 169 1.32 -8.30 -17.73
C TYR A 169 0.39 -7.67 -16.69
N ASP A 170 0.97 -6.97 -15.73
CA ASP A 170 0.24 -6.19 -14.74
C ASP A 170 -0.75 -5.21 -15.38
N PHE A 171 -1.86 -4.92 -14.72
CA PHE A 171 -2.85 -3.94 -15.16
C PHE A 171 -2.81 -2.64 -14.35
N GLY A 172 -3.31 -1.55 -14.94
CA GLY A 172 -3.53 -0.27 -14.26
C GLY A 172 -2.47 0.80 -14.55
N TYR A 173 -2.24 1.08 -15.83
CA TYR A 173 -1.38 2.16 -16.32
C TYR A 173 -2.16 3.45 -16.63
N PRO A 174 -1.50 4.63 -16.53
CA PRO A 174 -0.19 4.84 -15.92
C PRO A 174 -0.21 4.58 -14.42
N ARG A 175 0.94 4.21 -13.84
CA ARG A 175 1.07 4.00 -12.40
C ARG A 175 0.77 5.29 -11.64
N LYS A 176 0.11 5.15 -10.49
CA LYS A 176 -0.41 6.29 -9.74
C LYS A 176 0.66 6.92 -8.86
N GLN A 177 1.58 6.11 -8.37
CA GLN A 177 2.66 6.54 -7.48
C GLN A 177 3.91 5.68 -7.62
N GLN A 178 5.03 6.17 -7.11
CA GLN A 178 6.23 5.37 -6.98
C GLN A 178 5.98 4.18 -6.03
N GLY A 179 6.33 2.96 -6.47
CA GLY A 179 6.17 1.75 -5.68
C GLY A 179 4.83 1.03 -5.82
N ASP A 180 3.97 1.42 -6.78
CA ASP A 180 2.76 0.64 -7.11
C ASP A 180 3.06 -0.78 -7.63
N ASP A 181 4.21 -0.99 -8.28
CA ASP A 181 4.86 -2.29 -8.54
C ASP A 181 6.32 -2.07 -9.00
N PRO A 182 7.18 -3.10 -8.95
CA PRO A 182 8.56 -3.01 -9.45
C PRO A 182 8.77 -3.46 -10.91
N PHE A 183 7.78 -4.05 -11.60
CA PHE A 183 7.93 -4.65 -12.93
C PHE A 183 6.78 -4.27 -13.87
N PRO A 184 6.80 -3.05 -14.42
CA PRO A 184 5.73 -2.61 -15.29
C PRO A 184 5.76 -3.36 -16.64
N ASP A 185 4.61 -3.40 -17.31
CA ASP A 185 4.45 -3.78 -18.72
C ASP A 185 5.46 -2.95 -19.53
N PRO A 186 6.45 -3.61 -20.16
CA PRO A 186 7.51 -2.92 -20.89
C PRO A 186 6.99 -1.97 -21.98
N SER A 187 5.82 -2.26 -22.55
CA SER A 187 5.20 -1.44 -23.59
C SER A 187 4.57 -0.15 -23.03
N LEU A 188 4.22 -0.14 -21.74
CA LEU A 188 3.55 0.96 -21.06
C LEU A 188 4.42 1.64 -19.97
N ALA A 189 5.62 1.11 -19.69
CA ALA A 189 6.54 1.60 -18.66
C ALA A 189 6.92 3.09 -18.80
N ASN A 190 6.89 3.62 -20.02
CA ASN A 190 7.20 5.03 -20.30
C ASN A 190 5.98 5.98 -20.18
N THR A 191 4.80 5.47 -19.83
CA THR A 191 3.60 6.30 -19.70
C THR A 191 3.75 7.18 -18.44
N PRO A 192 3.66 8.52 -18.55
CA PRO A 192 3.83 9.40 -17.40
C PRO A 192 2.84 9.06 -16.28
N GLY A 193 3.37 8.79 -15.09
CA GLY A 193 2.56 8.60 -13.88
C GLY A 193 1.77 9.86 -13.53
N THR A 194 0.70 9.70 -12.74
CA THR A 194 -0.02 10.83 -12.15
C THR A 194 0.73 11.35 -10.93
N SER A 195 1.97 11.83 -11.10
CA SER A 195 2.68 12.51 -10.01
C SER A 195 2.73 14.02 -10.26
N ASN A 196 2.59 14.78 -9.18
CA ASN A 196 2.70 16.22 -9.19
C ASN A 196 4.18 16.62 -9.35
N TYR A 197 4.60 16.88 -10.60
CA TYR A 197 5.97 17.29 -10.92
C TYR A 197 6.21 18.81 -10.78
N ASN A 198 5.25 19.56 -10.22
CA ASN A 198 5.42 21.00 -10.05
C ASN A 198 6.56 21.27 -9.06
N THR A 199 7.35 22.30 -9.36
CA THR A 199 8.34 22.87 -8.44
C THR A 199 7.74 24.11 -7.81
N TYR A 200 7.69 24.14 -6.48
CA TYR A 200 7.17 25.24 -5.68
C TYR A 200 8.31 26.10 -5.12
N ALA A 201 7.95 27.14 -4.36
CA ALA A 201 8.91 28.04 -3.72
C ALA A 201 9.96 27.26 -2.90
N GLY A 202 11.21 27.72 -2.91
CA GLY A 202 12.33 27.01 -2.28
C GLY A 202 12.83 25.77 -3.05
N GLY A 203 12.36 25.55 -4.29
CA GLY A 203 12.72 24.36 -5.07
C GLY A 203 12.05 23.08 -4.57
N LEU A 204 10.97 23.22 -3.79
CA LEU A 204 10.27 22.09 -3.17
C LEU A 204 9.44 21.36 -4.22
N THR A 205 9.56 20.03 -4.27
CA THR A 205 8.71 19.15 -5.09
C THR A 205 7.97 18.17 -4.18
N TYR A 206 6.84 17.63 -4.65
CA TYR A 206 6.10 16.63 -3.91
C TYR A 206 6.94 15.35 -3.71
N GLN A 207 6.96 14.84 -2.48
CA GLN A 207 7.72 13.65 -2.06
C GLN A 207 6.81 12.49 -1.64
N GLY A 208 5.53 12.53 -2.02
CA GLY A 208 4.54 11.51 -1.69
C GLY A 208 3.72 11.82 -0.45
N CYS A 209 2.78 10.91 -0.15
CA CYS A 209 2.00 10.93 1.08
C CYS A 209 2.67 10.10 2.17
N TRP A 210 2.79 10.68 3.36
CA TRP A 210 3.41 10.04 4.53
C TRP A 210 2.42 9.99 5.68
N THR A 211 2.61 9.07 6.61
CA THR A 211 1.94 9.17 7.91
C THR A 211 2.38 10.44 8.64
N ASP A 212 1.49 10.98 9.46
CA ASP A 212 1.79 11.99 10.47
C ASP A 212 1.19 11.49 11.78
N GLN A 213 2.00 11.40 12.83
CA GLN A 213 1.55 10.80 14.09
C GLN A 213 1.14 9.31 13.95
N ALA A 214 1.90 8.54 13.16
CA ALA A 214 1.88 7.08 13.22
C ALA A 214 3.25 6.48 12.84
N PRO A 215 3.76 5.47 13.56
CA PRO A 215 3.12 4.71 14.64
C PRO A 215 3.09 5.40 16.00
N THR A 216 3.83 6.50 16.21
CA THR A 216 3.78 7.27 17.48
C THR A 216 2.79 8.42 17.41
N THR A 217 2.50 9.11 18.51
CA THR A 217 1.63 10.31 18.49
C THR A 217 2.35 11.62 18.14
N ALA A 218 3.68 11.58 17.96
CA ALA A 218 4.49 12.76 17.67
C ALA A 218 4.36 13.18 16.19
N GLN A 219 4.46 14.48 15.92
CA GLN A 219 4.40 14.99 14.54
C GLN A 219 5.64 14.59 13.74
N ALA A 220 5.43 14.33 12.45
CA ALA A 220 6.52 14.05 11.50
C ALA A 220 7.43 15.27 11.26
N LEU A 221 6.87 16.48 11.34
CA LEU A 221 7.57 17.75 11.23
C LEU A 221 7.38 18.56 12.52
N SER A 222 8.43 19.22 12.99
CA SER A 222 8.46 19.80 14.34
C SER A 222 7.84 21.19 14.46
N THR A 223 7.65 21.91 13.35
CA THR A 223 7.19 23.31 13.39
C THR A 223 5.85 23.46 12.69
N LEU A 224 4.79 23.81 13.41
CA LEU A 224 3.54 24.26 12.81
C LEU A 224 3.70 25.73 12.41
N LEU A 225 3.67 26.03 11.12
CA LEU A 225 3.72 27.40 10.62
C LEU A 225 2.38 28.11 10.81
N TYR A 226 1.28 27.45 10.44
CA TYR A 226 -0.08 27.93 10.65
C TYR A 226 -1.12 26.80 10.53
N ASP A 227 -2.34 27.08 10.98
CA ASP A 227 -3.54 26.27 10.77
C ASP A 227 -4.71 27.21 10.41
N ASN A 228 -5.12 27.24 9.14
CA ASN A 228 -6.22 28.12 8.70
C ASN A 228 -6.90 27.70 7.37
N SER A 229 -8.01 28.35 7.06
CA SER A 229 -8.85 28.09 5.88
C SER A 229 -8.30 28.66 4.56
N ASN A 230 -7.15 29.31 4.57
CA ASN A 230 -6.52 29.87 3.36
C ASN A 230 -5.34 29.01 2.89
N ASN A 231 -5.14 27.82 3.49
CA ASN A 231 -4.05 26.94 3.13
C ASN A 231 -4.13 26.51 1.65
N THR A 232 -2.98 26.54 0.99
CA THR A 232 -2.72 26.08 -0.38
C THR A 232 -1.33 25.47 -0.43
N ILE A 233 -1.01 24.72 -1.48
CA ILE A 233 0.34 24.19 -1.65
C ILE A 233 1.37 25.33 -1.73
N GLU A 234 1.05 26.37 -2.50
CA GLU A 234 1.91 27.53 -2.69
C GLU A 234 2.15 28.28 -1.39
N ALA A 235 1.09 28.58 -0.62
CA ALA A 235 1.23 29.35 0.63
C ALA A 235 2.09 28.63 1.67
N CYS A 236 1.93 27.30 1.80
CA CYS A 236 2.69 26.54 2.78
C CYS A 236 4.15 26.38 2.35
N THR A 237 4.39 25.99 1.10
CA THR A 237 5.75 25.83 0.56
C THR A 237 6.53 27.15 0.56
N SER A 238 5.89 28.27 0.19
CA SER A 238 6.53 29.59 0.27
C SER A 238 6.80 29.99 1.71
N GLY A 239 5.83 29.82 2.61
CA GLY A 239 5.99 30.18 4.02
C GLY A 239 7.13 29.41 4.72
N CYS A 240 7.25 28.11 4.44
CA CYS A 240 8.35 27.31 4.97
C CYS A 240 9.70 27.73 4.37
N ALA A 241 9.76 27.95 3.05
CA ALA A 241 10.99 28.38 2.38
C ALA A 241 11.47 29.75 2.87
N ASP A 242 10.56 30.71 3.01
CA ASP A 242 10.85 32.07 3.52
C ASP A 242 11.30 32.03 4.98
N SER A 243 10.82 31.04 5.75
CA SER A 243 11.24 30.77 7.13
C SER A 243 12.55 29.96 7.21
N GLY A 244 13.19 29.66 6.07
CA GLY A 244 14.49 28.99 6.00
C GLY A 244 14.44 27.46 6.11
N TYR A 245 13.26 26.84 6.01
CA TYR A 245 13.09 25.39 6.07
C TYR A 245 13.21 24.72 4.69
N LYS A 246 13.73 23.50 4.67
CA LYS A 246 13.91 22.68 3.44
C LYS A 246 12.76 21.69 3.18
N VAL A 247 11.86 21.56 4.14
CA VAL A 247 10.73 20.63 4.09
C VAL A 247 9.46 21.39 4.49
N ALA A 248 8.42 21.21 3.69
CA ALA A 248 7.06 21.62 3.99
C ALA A 248 6.16 20.38 4.03
N GLY A 249 5.13 20.40 4.86
CA GLY A 249 4.16 19.32 4.94
C GLY A 249 2.78 19.86 5.28
N MET A 250 1.76 19.30 4.66
CA MET A 250 0.37 19.69 4.90
C MET A 250 -0.40 18.53 5.48
N SER A 251 -1.16 18.77 6.55
CA SER A 251 -2.06 17.78 7.15
C SER A 251 -3.42 18.39 7.48
N ASP A 252 -4.44 17.54 7.61
CA ASP A 252 -5.82 17.94 7.93
C ASP A 252 -6.41 19.07 7.07
N ALA A 253 -5.96 19.23 5.82
CA ALA A 253 -6.31 20.32 4.90
C ALA A 253 -5.76 21.71 5.29
N THR A 254 -5.86 22.10 6.56
CA THR A 254 -5.65 23.48 7.02
C THR A 254 -4.27 23.74 7.61
N LYS A 255 -3.55 22.69 8.03
CA LYS A 255 -2.27 22.81 8.73
C LYS A 255 -1.10 22.82 7.76
N CYS A 256 -0.18 23.74 8.01
CA CYS A 256 1.12 23.82 7.34
C CYS A 256 2.23 23.60 8.35
N TRP A 257 3.04 22.59 8.10
CA TRP A 257 4.19 22.20 8.91
C TRP A 257 5.48 22.44 8.14
N CYS A 258 6.53 22.84 8.85
CA CYS A 258 7.86 23.05 8.32
C CYS A 258 8.91 22.26 9.12
N GLY A 259 10.02 21.95 8.47
CA GLY A 259 11.17 21.35 9.12
C GLY A 259 12.40 21.30 8.21
N ASN A 260 13.52 20.88 8.77
CA ASN A 260 14.74 20.57 8.00
C ASN A 260 14.99 19.06 7.89
N GLU A 261 14.33 18.29 8.75
CA GLU A 261 14.41 16.84 8.86
C GLU A 261 13.00 16.33 9.16
N VAL A 262 12.74 15.08 8.81
CA VAL A 262 11.46 14.39 9.02
C VAL A 262 11.65 13.27 10.04
N SER A 263 10.79 13.18 11.05
CA SER A 263 10.90 12.09 12.04
C SER A 263 10.51 10.75 11.42
N SER A 264 11.45 9.83 11.34
CA SER A 264 11.24 8.45 10.89
C SER A 264 10.34 7.63 11.83
N ALA A 265 10.18 8.08 13.08
CA ALA A 265 9.29 7.49 14.07
C ALA A 265 7.80 7.78 13.81
N SER A 266 7.49 8.75 12.93
CA SER A 266 6.12 9.19 12.66
C SER A 266 5.79 9.31 11.17
N ALA A 267 6.79 9.27 10.29
CA ALA A 267 6.64 9.41 8.86
C ALA A 267 7.03 8.12 8.14
N ILE A 268 6.02 7.40 7.68
CA ILE A 268 6.14 6.22 6.84
C ILE A 268 5.43 6.52 5.53
N LEU A 269 6.14 6.34 4.42
CA LEU A 269 5.55 6.51 3.08
C LEU A 269 4.35 5.58 2.94
N THR A 270 3.23 6.15 2.53
CA THR A 270 1.96 5.45 2.29
C THR A 270 1.49 5.69 0.85
N VAL A 271 0.31 5.21 0.51
CA VAL A 271 -0.34 5.55 -0.75
C VAL A 271 -0.78 7.01 -0.78
N ASP A 272 -0.51 7.69 -1.89
CA ASP A 272 -0.89 9.07 -2.17
C ASP A 272 -2.39 9.32 -1.96
N MET A 273 -3.24 8.32 -2.22
CA MET A 273 -4.68 8.38 -2.00
C MET A 273 -5.09 8.51 -0.52
N GLN A 274 -4.17 8.31 0.44
CA GLN A 274 -4.43 8.65 1.85
C GLN A 274 -4.34 10.17 2.10
N CYS A 275 -3.56 10.87 1.30
CA CYS A 275 -3.57 12.32 1.26
C CYS A 275 -4.69 12.74 0.30
N LYS A 276 -5.91 12.86 0.82
CA LYS A 276 -7.11 13.12 0.03
C LYS A 276 -7.87 14.38 0.44
N SER A 277 -7.38 15.12 1.44
CA SER A 277 -8.04 16.32 1.91
C SER A 277 -7.78 17.48 0.95
N PRO A 278 -8.81 18.06 0.32
CA PRO A 278 -8.65 19.23 -0.53
C PRO A 278 -8.14 20.43 0.28
N CYS A 279 -7.25 21.24 -0.28
CA CYS A 279 -6.82 22.47 0.34
C CYS A 279 -8.01 23.46 0.42
N PRO A 280 -8.26 24.13 1.55
CA PRO A 280 -9.40 25.03 1.69
C PRO A 280 -9.25 26.32 0.87
N GLY A 281 -8.02 26.79 0.64
CA GLY A 281 -7.73 27.94 -0.23
C GLY A 281 -7.73 27.60 -1.72
N ASN A 282 -7.65 26.31 -2.09
CA ASN A 282 -7.73 25.84 -3.47
C ASN A 282 -8.13 24.35 -3.51
N THR A 283 -9.41 24.05 -3.72
CA THR A 283 -9.92 22.68 -3.66
C THR A 283 -9.46 21.77 -4.80
N ALA A 284 -8.77 22.30 -5.81
CA ALA A 284 -8.12 21.49 -6.84
C ALA A 284 -6.77 20.90 -6.38
N GLN A 285 -6.27 21.36 -5.23
CA GLN A 285 -5.04 20.87 -4.60
C GLN A 285 -5.36 19.96 -3.41
N ILE A 286 -4.39 19.12 -3.07
CA ILE A 286 -4.47 18.20 -1.93
C ILE A 286 -3.49 18.67 -0.85
N CYS A 287 -3.98 18.80 0.38
CA CYS A 287 -3.25 19.29 1.56
C CYS A 287 -3.27 18.25 2.69
N GLY A 288 -2.79 17.04 2.40
CA GLY A 288 -2.67 15.95 3.38
C GLY A 288 -3.96 15.21 3.66
N GLY A 289 -4.11 14.76 4.90
CA GLY A 289 -5.27 14.01 5.39
C GLY A 289 -5.20 13.83 6.90
N ILE A 290 -6.18 13.11 7.46
CA ILE A 290 -6.19 12.78 8.89
C ILE A 290 -4.99 11.89 9.19
N GLN A 291 -4.07 12.36 10.04
CA GLN A 291 -2.80 11.68 10.34
C GLN A 291 -1.98 11.39 9.06
N ARG A 292 -2.10 12.25 8.05
CA ARG A 292 -1.40 12.12 6.77
C ARG A 292 -0.78 13.44 6.34
N LEU A 293 0.46 13.37 5.92
CA LEU A 293 1.29 14.49 5.51
C LEU A 293 1.54 14.43 4.01
N SER A 294 1.05 15.42 3.27
CA SER A 294 1.54 15.68 1.92
C SER A 294 2.89 16.37 2.04
N LEU A 295 3.98 15.66 1.76
CA LEU A 295 5.34 16.12 2.03
C LEU A 295 5.95 16.77 0.78
N PHE A 296 6.65 17.89 0.97
CA PHE A 296 7.37 18.60 -0.07
C PHE A 296 8.79 18.90 0.41
N SER A 297 9.78 18.63 -0.43
CA SER A 297 11.19 18.88 -0.09
C SER A 297 12.03 19.22 -1.31
N SER A 298 13.13 19.94 -1.09
CA SER A 298 14.16 20.21 -2.09
C SER A 298 15.06 18.98 -2.22
N GLY A 299 14.64 18.02 -3.05
CA GLY A 299 15.26 16.70 -3.13
C GLY A 299 14.67 15.70 -2.14
N TYR A 300 15.31 14.54 -1.98
CA TYR A 300 14.85 13.53 -1.04
C TYR A 300 15.07 14.03 0.41
N PRO A 301 14.04 14.01 1.27
CA PRO A 301 14.14 14.57 2.62
C PRO A 301 15.07 13.75 3.51
N THR A 302 15.75 14.44 4.43
CA THR A 302 16.55 13.79 5.48
C THR A 302 15.63 13.29 6.60
N PHE A 303 15.82 12.05 7.04
CA PHE A 303 15.06 11.45 8.14
C PHE A 303 15.93 11.30 9.39
N VAL A 304 15.33 11.50 10.56
CA VAL A 304 15.94 11.35 11.90
C VAL A 304 15.15 10.46 12.83
#